data_AF-A0A4Q5W978-F1
#
_entry.id   AF-A0A4Q5W978-F1
#
_cell.length_a   1.000
_cell.length_b   1.000
_cell.length_c   1.000
_cell.angle_alpha   90.00
_cell.angle_beta   90.00
_cell.angle_gamma   90.00
#
_symmetry.space_group_name_H-M   'P 1'
#
loop_
_entity.id
_entity.type
_entity.pdbx_description
1 polymer ?
#
loop_
_entity_poly.entity_id
_entity_poly.type
_entity_poly.pdbx_seq_one_letter_code
_entity_poly.pdbx_strand_id
1 'polypeptide(L)'
;MSFTTVDMTPRIGTEVRCDLKTLLDGSIAKELRELLSPVGFHEELHASLQQSEMLKYHFRNAAQTGLMVYRNYFDEQKPVRKLAWSAEVIFNVLQQYEPDHVLLREAQRELMHTFVDADGASAFLHAQAHRPARLRKVDSIPPLSFAMYATKMKEALLVEDPFETMERLYNMWWSRIEGEAEGGSQTSRDA
;
A
#
# COMPACT_ATOMS: atom_id res chain seq x y z
N MET A 1 18.31 14.90 7.49
CA MET A 1 18.05 13.45 7.50
C MET A 1 17.53 13.06 6.13
N SER A 2 18.35 12.34 5.35
CA SER A 2 17.99 11.81 4.04
C SER A 2 17.31 10.47 4.26
N PHE A 3 15.99 10.40 4.06
CA PHE A 3 15.28 9.14 4.06
C PHE A 3 15.37 8.57 2.65
N THR A 4 16.34 7.70 2.42
CA THR A 4 16.36 6.85 1.23
C THR A 4 15.38 5.71 1.50
N THR A 5 14.14 5.85 1.05
CA THR A 5 13.22 4.72 0.92
C THR A 5 13.69 3.92 -0.28
N VAL A 6 14.33 2.78 -0.06
CA VAL A 6 14.49 1.79 -1.11
C VAL A 6 13.16 1.05 -1.14
N ASP A 7 12.33 1.35 -2.13
CA ASP A 7 11.08 0.63 -2.37
C ASP A 7 11.44 -0.78 -2.85
N MET A 8 11.66 -1.67 -1.87
CA MET A 8 11.97 -3.09 -2.06
C MET A 8 10.71 -3.92 -2.32
N THR A 9 9.53 -3.30 -2.40
CA THR A 9 8.26 -4.02 -2.43
C THR A 9 7.97 -4.51 -3.86
N PRO A 10 8.10 -5.81 -4.16
CA PRO A 10 7.26 -6.34 -5.22
C PRO A 10 5.81 -6.13 -4.75
N ARG A 11 4.96 -5.53 -5.59
CA ARG A 11 3.55 -5.24 -5.30
C ARG A 11 2.73 -6.55 -5.23
N ILE A 12 3.04 -7.40 -4.26
CA ILE A 12 2.46 -8.75 -4.12
C ILE A 12 1.22 -8.72 -3.21
N GLY A 13 1.02 -7.65 -2.43
CA GLY A 13 -0.17 -7.51 -1.59
C GLY A 13 -0.17 -6.24 -0.74
N THR A 14 -1.08 -6.22 0.24
CA THR A 14 -1.33 -5.10 1.17
C THR A 14 -1.17 -5.57 2.61
N GLU A 15 -0.47 -4.79 3.45
CA GLU A 15 -0.42 -5.05 4.91
C GLU A 15 -1.65 -4.42 5.56
N VAL A 16 -2.37 -5.18 6.39
CA VAL A 16 -3.47 -4.69 7.21
C VAL A 16 -3.16 -5.02 8.67
N ARG A 17 -3.29 -4.03 9.55
CA ARG A 17 -3.13 -4.20 11.01
C ARG A 17 -4.50 -4.17 11.66
N CYS A 18 -4.83 -5.22 12.40
CA CYS A 18 -6.08 -5.37 13.12
C CYS A 18 -5.84 -6.14 14.42
N ASP A 19 -6.84 -6.14 15.31
CA ASP A 19 -6.80 -6.99 16.51
C ASP A 19 -6.89 -8.46 16.09
N LEU A 20 -5.90 -9.25 16.54
CA LEU A 20 -5.80 -10.67 16.24
C LEU A 20 -7.01 -11.46 16.77
N LYS A 21 -7.62 -11.04 17.87
CA LYS A 21 -8.83 -11.70 18.41
C LYS A 21 -10.00 -11.55 17.44
N THR A 22 -10.22 -10.33 16.93
CA THR A 22 -11.22 -10.03 15.90
C THR A 22 -10.93 -10.79 14.60
N LEU A 23 -9.65 -10.98 14.25
CA LEU A 23 -9.28 -11.72 13.04
C LEU A 23 -9.56 -13.23 13.13
N LEU A 24 -9.42 -13.82 14.32
CA LEU A 24 -9.50 -15.26 14.53
C LEU A 24 -10.88 -15.77 14.97
N ASP A 25 -11.81 -14.89 15.36
CA ASP A 25 -13.16 -15.27 15.79
C ASP A 25 -14.10 -15.69 14.65
N GLY A 26 -13.66 -15.51 13.39
CA GLY A 26 -14.41 -15.89 12.19
C GLY A 26 -15.38 -14.83 11.67
N SER A 27 -15.61 -13.72 12.38
CA SER A 27 -16.42 -12.58 11.91
C SER A 27 -15.86 -12.02 10.60
N ILE A 28 -14.53 -11.91 10.54
CA ILE A 28 -13.82 -11.35 9.38
C ILE A 28 -13.99 -12.19 8.11
N ALA A 29 -14.22 -13.51 8.18
CA ALA A 29 -14.39 -14.30 6.96
C ALA A 29 -15.66 -13.92 6.18
N LYS A 30 -16.73 -13.53 6.90
CA LYS A 30 -17.96 -13.00 6.30
C LYS A 30 -17.76 -11.57 5.82
N GLU A 31 -17.16 -10.72 6.66
CA GLU A 31 -16.85 -9.32 6.32
C GLU A 31 -15.90 -9.23 5.11
N LEU A 32 -14.95 -10.15 4.96
CA LEU A 32 -14.00 -10.17 3.84
C LEU A 32 -14.70 -10.37 2.50
N ARG A 33 -15.81 -11.12 2.46
CA ARG A 33 -16.61 -11.25 1.24
C ARG A 33 -17.33 -9.95 0.91
N GLU A 34 -17.83 -9.26 1.92
CA GLU A 34 -18.48 -7.95 1.77
C GLU A 34 -17.46 -6.89 1.33
N LEU A 35 -16.26 -6.86 1.93
CA LEU A 35 -15.14 -5.98 1.57
C LEU A 35 -14.60 -6.21 0.16
N LEU A 36 -14.72 -7.43 -0.37
CA LEU A 36 -14.31 -7.79 -1.73
C LEU A 36 -15.50 -7.80 -2.71
N SER A 37 -16.62 -7.19 -2.33
CA SER A 37 -17.77 -7.04 -3.21
C SER A 37 -17.44 -6.07 -4.35
N PRO A 38 -17.79 -6.39 -5.61
CA PRO A 38 -17.70 -5.43 -6.71
C PRO A 38 -18.80 -4.35 -6.65
N VAL A 39 -19.83 -4.53 -5.82
CA VAL A 39 -20.96 -3.59 -5.70
C VAL A 39 -20.48 -2.29 -5.06
N GLY A 40 -20.71 -1.15 -5.71
CA GLY A 40 -20.34 0.18 -5.19
C GLY A 40 -18.84 0.50 -5.28
N PHE A 41 -18.04 -0.37 -5.91
CA PHE A 41 -16.58 -0.23 -5.95
C PHE A 41 -16.12 1.13 -6.48
N HIS A 42 -16.72 1.63 -7.57
CA HIS A 42 -16.28 2.87 -8.20
C HIS A 42 -16.58 4.09 -7.31
N GLU A 43 -17.77 4.12 -6.72
CA GLU A 43 -18.18 5.18 -5.81
C GLU A 43 -17.31 5.19 -4.54
N GLU A 44 -17.07 4.02 -3.95
CA GLU A 44 -16.24 3.87 -2.74
C GLU A 44 -14.76 4.18 -3.00
N LEU A 45 -14.23 3.76 -4.16
CA LEU A 45 -12.88 4.09 -4.60
C LEU A 45 -12.72 5.60 -4.77
N HIS A 46 -13.68 6.24 -5.44
CA HIS A 46 -13.67 7.69 -5.65
C HIS A 46 -13.69 8.44 -4.32
N ALA A 47 -14.61 8.08 -3.41
CA ALA A 47 -14.71 8.68 -2.08
C ALA A 47 -13.43 8.50 -1.24
N SER A 48 -12.84 7.31 -1.30
CA SER A 48 -11.59 7.00 -0.59
C SER A 48 -10.42 7.84 -1.11
N LEU A 49 -10.33 8.02 -2.44
CA LEU A 49 -9.27 8.82 -3.06
C LEU A 49 -9.43 10.32 -2.79
N GLN A 50 -10.67 10.82 -2.66
CA GLN A 50 -10.92 12.22 -2.30
C GLN A 50 -10.32 12.63 -0.95
N GLN A 51 -10.18 11.68 -0.03
CA GLN A 51 -9.61 11.90 1.31
C GLN A 51 -8.13 11.48 1.41
N SER A 52 -7.54 11.01 0.31
CA SER A 52 -6.21 10.44 0.30
C SER A 52 -5.10 11.50 0.27
N GLU A 53 -3.98 11.19 0.91
CA GLU A 53 -2.74 11.97 0.77
C GLU A 53 -2.20 11.94 -0.68
N MET A 54 -2.54 10.89 -1.45
CA MET A 54 -2.18 10.82 -2.86
C MET A 54 -2.86 11.94 -3.66
N LEU A 55 -4.14 12.21 -3.43
CA LEU A 55 -4.81 13.32 -4.10
C LEU A 55 -4.19 14.67 -3.75
N LYS A 56 -3.82 14.90 -2.48
CA LYS A 56 -3.10 16.12 -2.07
C LYS A 56 -1.74 16.24 -2.76
N TYR A 57 -1.01 15.14 -2.89
CA TYR A 57 0.25 15.09 -3.61
C TYR A 57 0.09 15.50 -5.08
N HIS A 58 -0.92 14.96 -5.77
CA HIS A 58 -1.23 15.31 -7.16
C HIS A 58 -1.74 16.74 -7.31
N PHE A 59 -2.55 17.21 -6.35
CA PHE A 59 -3.01 18.58 -6.35
C PHE A 59 -1.84 19.57 -6.29
N ARG A 60 -0.79 19.27 -5.53
CA ARG A 60 0.41 20.13 -5.53
C ARG A 60 1.03 20.27 -6.92
N ASN A 61 1.06 19.20 -7.71
CA ASN A 61 1.59 19.25 -9.08
C ASN A 61 0.66 20.08 -9.98
N ALA A 62 -0.65 19.85 -9.90
CA ALA A 62 -1.64 20.65 -10.63
C ALA A 62 -1.58 22.15 -10.25
N ALA A 63 -1.44 22.47 -8.96
CA ALA A 63 -1.31 23.83 -8.45
C ALA A 63 -0.01 24.52 -8.87
N GLN A 64 1.08 23.77 -9.05
CA GLN A 64 2.32 24.30 -9.62
C GLN A 64 2.17 24.61 -11.10
N THR A 65 1.58 23.70 -11.88
CA THR A 65 1.29 23.90 -13.30
C THR A 65 0.33 25.06 -13.52
N GLY A 66 -0.71 25.16 -12.68
CA GLY A 66 -1.69 26.25 -12.68
C GLY A 66 -1.19 27.56 -12.07
N LEU A 67 0.09 27.65 -11.70
CA LEU A 67 0.74 28.83 -11.10
C LEU A 67 0.09 29.34 -9.80
N MET A 68 -0.73 28.53 -9.11
CA MET A 68 -1.23 28.84 -7.78
C MET A 68 -0.13 28.68 -6.71
N VAL A 69 0.85 27.82 -6.97
CA VAL A 69 2.00 27.59 -6.10
C VAL A 69 3.29 27.76 -6.90
N TYR A 70 4.00 28.87 -6.66
CA TYR A 70 5.28 29.13 -7.32
C TYR A 70 6.44 28.39 -6.63
N ARG A 71 7.25 27.68 -7.43
CA ARG A 71 8.47 26.99 -6.97
C ARG A 71 9.64 27.95 -6.78
N ASN A 72 9.81 28.89 -7.71
CA ASN A 72 10.89 29.87 -7.74
C ASN A 72 10.27 31.27 -7.85
N TYR A 73 10.69 32.19 -6.98
CA TYR A 73 10.31 33.59 -7.10
C TYR A 73 11.58 34.43 -7.06
N PHE A 74 11.89 35.13 -8.17
CA PHE A 74 12.94 36.16 -8.30
C PHE A 74 14.17 35.92 -7.39
N ASP A 75 14.96 34.89 -7.71
CA ASP A 75 16.22 34.46 -7.05
C ASP A 75 16.14 33.61 -5.76
N GLU A 76 14.95 33.37 -5.19
CA GLU A 76 14.81 32.48 -4.03
C GLU A 76 14.01 31.19 -4.36
N GLN A 77 14.63 30.03 -4.10
CA GLN A 77 13.93 28.75 -4.11
C GLN A 77 13.19 28.57 -2.78
N LYS A 78 11.86 28.45 -2.84
CA LYS A 78 11.10 28.12 -1.64
C LYS A 78 11.44 26.71 -1.19
N PRO A 79 11.70 26.47 0.12
CA PRO A 79 11.90 25.13 0.64
C PRO A 79 10.73 24.21 0.28
N VAL A 80 11.02 22.97 -0.11
CA VAL A 80 10.02 21.96 -0.51
C VAL A 80 8.89 21.83 0.51
N ARG A 81 9.22 21.87 1.81
CA ARG A 81 8.25 21.84 2.90
C ARG A 81 7.26 23.00 2.86
N LYS A 82 7.71 24.23 2.56
CA LYS A 82 6.83 25.40 2.46
C LYS A 82 5.90 25.28 1.25
N LEU A 83 6.38 24.71 0.13
CA LEU A 83 5.56 24.45 -1.05
C LEU A 83 4.45 23.42 -0.76
N ALA A 84 4.80 22.33 -0.09
CA ALA A 84 3.83 21.31 0.31
C ALA A 84 2.74 21.88 1.21
N TRP A 85 3.12 22.65 2.24
CA TRP A 85 2.18 23.30 3.13
C TRP A 85 1.26 24.29 2.41
N SER A 86 1.80 25.12 1.50
CA SER A 86 1.00 26.08 0.73
C SER A 86 -0.03 25.39 -0.15
N ALA A 87 0.37 24.30 -0.83
CA ALA A 87 -0.53 23.52 -1.66
C ALA A 87 -1.63 22.84 -0.84
N GLU A 88 -1.31 22.32 0.35
CA GLU A 88 -2.29 21.70 1.24
C GLU A 88 -3.33 22.70 1.75
N VAL A 89 -2.92 23.92 2.11
CA VAL A 89 -3.86 24.99 2.51
C VAL A 89 -4.82 25.31 1.36
N ILE A 90 -4.31 25.51 0.14
CA ILE A 90 -5.13 25.80 -1.03
C ILE A 90 -6.07 24.62 -1.33
N PHE A 91 -5.57 23.39 -1.25
CA PHE A 91 -6.38 22.18 -1.45
C PHE A 91 -7.58 22.15 -0.51
N ASN A 92 -7.36 22.35 0.79
CA ASN A 92 -8.43 22.30 1.80
C ASN A 92 -9.47 23.41 1.57
N VAL A 93 -9.03 24.62 1.20
CA VAL A 93 -9.94 25.73 0.88
C VAL A 93 -10.78 25.40 -0.35
N LEU A 94 -10.16 24.94 -1.45
CA LEU A 94 -10.90 24.60 -2.66
C LEU A 94 -11.85 23.43 -2.41
N GLN A 95 -11.44 22.40 -1.67
CA GLN A 95 -12.31 21.27 -1.34
C GLN A 95 -13.58 21.72 -0.57
N GLN A 96 -13.45 22.73 0.29
CA GLN A 96 -14.56 23.25 1.08
C GLN A 96 -15.48 24.20 0.30
N TYR A 97 -14.91 25.10 -0.51
CA TYR A 97 -15.65 26.21 -1.12
C TYR A 97 -15.88 26.07 -2.63
N GLU A 98 -15.02 25.35 -3.34
CA GLU A 98 -15.07 25.16 -4.79
C GLU A 98 -14.71 23.71 -5.17
N PRO A 99 -15.50 22.69 -4.77
CA PRO A 99 -15.17 21.29 -4.99
C PRO A 99 -15.03 20.91 -6.48
N ASP A 100 -15.68 21.66 -7.37
CA ASP A 100 -15.61 21.48 -8.83
C ASP A 100 -14.45 22.24 -9.49
N HIS A 101 -13.53 22.82 -8.70
CA HIS A 101 -12.40 23.59 -9.20
C HIS A 101 -11.56 22.76 -10.19
N VAL A 102 -11.17 23.40 -11.31
CA VAL A 102 -10.51 22.72 -12.43
C VAL A 102 -9.23 21.98 -12.02
N LEU A 103 -8.45 22.53 -11.08
CA LEU A 103 -7.22 21.89 -10.60
C LEU A 103 -7.47 20.69 -9.67
N LEU A 104 -8.59 20.66 -8.94
CA LEU A 104 -8.98 19.48 -8.17
C LEU A 104 -9.37 18.34 -9.11
N ARG A 105 -10.15 18.67 -10.14
CA ARG A 105 -10.54 17.72 -11.19
C ARG A 105 -9.34 17.16 -11.94
N GLU A 106 -8.38 18.02 -12.28
CA GLU A 106 -7.15 17.60 -12.96
C GLU A 106 -6.28 16.70 -12.06
N ALA A 107 -6.12 17.07 -10.78
CA ALA A 107 -5.40 16.24 -9.82
C ALA A 107 -6.03 14.85 -9.66
N GLN A 108 -7.36 14.79 -9.61
CA GLN A 108 -8.09 13.52 -9.56
C GLN A 108 -7.91 12.71 -10.85
N ARG A 109 -8.01 13.35 -12.01
CA ARG A 109 -7.79 12.71 -13.32
C ARG A 109 -6.40 12.10 -13.42
N GLU A 110 -5.37 12.85 -13.04
CA GLU A 110 -3.97 12.40 -13.08
C GLU A 110 -3.73 11.23 -12.12
N LEU A 111 -4.25 11.32 -10.89
CA LEU A 111 -4.17 10.25 -9.90
C LEU A 111 -4.77 8.95 -10.43
N MET A 112 -5.99 9.01 -10.95
CA MET A 112 -6.70 7.85 -11.50
C MET A 112 -5.93 7.25 -12.67
N HIS A 113 -5.44 8.07 -13.60
CA HIS A 113 -4.75 7.58 -14.78
C HIS A 113 -3.35 7.02 -14.49
N THR A 114 -2.65 7.55 -13.48
CA THR A 114 -1.21 7.26 -13.27
C THR A 114 -0.97 6.21 -12.20
N PHE A 115 -1.78 6.19 -11.14
CA PHE A 115 -1.51 5.37 -9.96
C PHE A 115 -2.56 4.31 -9.66
N VAL A 116 -3.75 4.38 -10.28
CA VAL A 116 -4.88 3.53 -9.94
C VAL A 116 -5.33 2.73 -11.16
N ASP A 117 -5.08 1.42 -11.14
CA ASP A 117 -5.67 0.50 -12.11
C ASP A 117 -7.10 0.13 -11.66
N ALA A 118 -8.03 1.06 -11.83
CA ALA A 118 -9.42 0.88 -11.40
C ALA A 118 -10.12 -0.25 -12.19
N ASP A 119 -9.86 -0.33 -13.49
CA ASP A 119 -10.44 -1.36 -14.36
C ASP A 119 -9.92 -2.76 -13.98
N GLY A 120 -8.62 -2.90 -13.76
CA GLY A 120 -8.01 -4.15 -13.31
C GLY A 120 -8.50 -4.58 -11.92
N ALA A 121 -8.63 -3.63 -10.99
CA ALA A 121 -9.20 -3.90 -9.67
C ALA A 121 -10.68 -4.33 -9.75
N SER A 122 -11.49 -3.65 -10.56
CA SER A 122 -12.89 -4.02 -10.79
C SER A 122 -13.01 -5.42 -11.39
N ALA A 123 -12.21 -5.73 -12.42
CA ALA A 123 -12.17 -7.06 -13.03
C ALA A 123 -11.75 -8.14 -12.02
N PHE A 124 -10.79 -7.85 -11.15
CA PHE A 124 -10.38 -8.74 -10.06
C PHE A 124 -11.55 -9.00 -9.09
N LEU A 125 -12.25 -7.96 -8.63
CA LEU A 125 -13.38 -8.11 -7.70
C LEU A 125 -14.51 -8.94 -8.32
N HIS A 126 -14.84 -8.71 -9.60
CA HIS A 126 -15.81 -9.51 -10.33
C HIS A 126 -15.39 -10.99 -10.43
N ALA A 127 -14.13 -11.28 -10.73
CA ALA A 127 -13.62 -12.65 -10.76
C ALA A 127 -13.59 -13.30 -9.36
N GLN A 128 -13.29 -12.52 -8.33
CA GLN A 128 -13.18 -12.97 -6.95
C GLN A 128 -14.54 -13.21 -6.29
N ALA A 129 -15.61 -12.53 -6.74
CA ALA A 129 -16.97 -12.71 -6.24
C ALA A 129 -17.46 -14.18 -6.30
N HIS A 130 -16.93 -14.96 -7.23
CA HIS A 130 -17.28 -16.37 -7.42
C HIS A 130 -16.26 -17.35 -6.81
N ARG A 131 -15.24 -16.86 -6.11
CA ARG A 131 -14.15 -17.67 -5.53
C ARG A 131 -14.19 -17.60 -4.01
N PRO A 132 -13.93 -18.72 -3.30
CA PRO A 132 -13.82 -18.67 -1.86
C PRO A 132 -12.56 -17.89 -1.44
N ALA A 133 -12.73 -16.85 -0.64
CA ALA A 133 -11.62 -16.21 0.06
C ALA A 133 -11.13 -17.15 1.18
N ARG A 134 -9.81 -17.32 1.30
CA ARG A 134 -9.19 -18.20 2.30
C ARG A 134 -8.24 -17.39 3.16
N LEU A 135 -8.58 -17.26 4.44
CA LEU A 135 -7.67 -16.74 5.43
C LEU A 135 -6.90 -17.91 6.05
N ARG A 136 -5.57 -17.81 6.09
CA ARG A 136 -4.73 -18.82 6.75
C ARG A 136 -3.81 -18.14 7.75
N LYS A 137 -3.88 -18.62 8.99
CA LYS A 137 -2.85 -18.30 9.98
C LYS A 137 -1.56 -19.02 9.56
N VAL A 138 -0.46 -18.28 9.59
CA VAL A 138 0.88 -18.79 9.35
C VAL A 138 1.71 -18.59 10.61
N ASP A 139 2.53 -19.58 10.97
CA ASP A 139 3.33 -19.56 12.19
C ASP A 139 4.70 -18.89 12.00
N SER A 140 5.08 -18.64 10.75
CA SER A 140 6.29 -17.92 10.37
C SER A 140 5.99 -16.92 9.24
N ILE A 141 6.86 -15.91 9.10
CA ILE A 141 6.77 -14.91 8.04
C ILE A 141 6.97 -15.61 6.69
N PRO A 142 6.00 -15.57 5.76
CA PRO A 142 6.14 -16.27 4.48
C PRO A 142 7.12 -15.57 3.53
N PRO A 143 7.79 -16.30 2.62
CA PRO A 143 8.77 -15.72 1.69
C PRO A 143 8.24 -14.55 0.86
N LEU A 144 6.97 -14.63 0.43
CA LEU A 144 6.32 -13.57 -0.34
C LEU A 144 6.11 -12.26 0.45
N SER A 145 6.18 -12.30 1.78
CA SER A 145 6.04 -11.10 2.61
C SER A 145 7.36 -10.58 3.18
N PHE A 146 8.52 -11.15 2.79
CA PHE A 146 9.82 -10.71 3.34
C PHE A 146 10.09 -9.24 3.10
N ALA A 147 9.90 -8.76 1.86
CA ALA A 147 10.10 -7.36 1.53
C ALA A 147 9.17 -6.43 2.32
N MET A 148 7.89 -6.80 2.46
CA MET A 148 6.92 -6.05 3.27
C MET A 148 7.34 -6.01 4.74
N TYR A 149 7.81 -7.13 5.27
CA TYR A 149 8.27 -7.25 6.66
C TYR A 149 9.57 -6.48 6.93
N ALA A 150 10.55 -6.54 6.01
CA ALA A 150 11.85 -5.90 6.15
C ALA A 150 11.73 -4.37 6.14
N THR A 151 10.90 -3.80 5.25
CA THR A 151 10.59 -2.37 5.24
C THR A 151 10.02 -1.89 6.58
N LYS A 152 9.17 -2.71 7.21
CA LYS A 152 8.56 -2.39 8.50
C LYS A 152 9.57 -2.37 9.66
N MET A 153 10.56 -3.26 9.70
CA MET A 153 11.55 -3.25 10.80
C MET A 153 12.32 -1.93 10.86
N LYS A 154 12.63 -1.33 9.70
CA LYS A 154 13.23 0.00 9.60
C LYS A 154 12.32 1.10 10.17
N GLU A 155 11.01 1.05 9.90
CA GLU A 155 10.04 2.03 10.43
C GLU A 155 9.82 1.88 11.94
N ALA A 156 9.88 0.64 12.45
CA ALA A 156 9.72 0.32 13.86
C ALA A 156 10.98 0.56 14.71
N LEU A 157 12.00 1.25 14.17
CA LEU A 157 13.28 1.54 14.85
C LEU A 157 14.01 0.27 15.35
N LEU A 158 13.81 -0.88 14.69
CA LEU A 158 14.66 -2.04 14.93
C LEU A 158 16.03 -1.79 14.30
N VAL A 159 17.08 -2.26 14.98
CA VAL A 159 18.50 -1.96 14.67
C VAL A 159 18.98 -2.65 13.39
N GLU A 160 18.29 -3.70 12.95
CA GLU A 160 18.69 -4.49 11.77
C GLU A 160 18.41 -3.75 10.45
N ASP A 161 19.37 -3.81 9.52
CA ASP A 161 19.18 -3.32 8.17
C ASP A 161 18.14 -4.20 7.42
N PRO A 162 17.28 -3.63 6.54
CA PRO A 162 16.29 -4.40 5.79
C PRO A 162 16.86 -5.55 4.94
N PHE A 163 18.05 -5.38 4.37
CA PHE A 163 18.69 -6.44 3.58
C PHE A 163 19.14 -7.59 4.47
N GLU A 164 19.76 -7.28 5.61
CA GLU A 164 20.18 -8.28 6.60
C GLU A 164 18.97 -9.05 7.14
N THR A 165 17.87 -8.34 7.40
CA THR A 165 16.59 -8.96 7.82
C THR A 165 16.10 -9.96 6.77
N MET A 166 16.15 -9.57 5.49
CA MET A 166 15.69 -10.41 4.38
C MET A 166 16.60 -11.63 4.18
N GLU A 167 17.91 -11.46 4.27
CA GLU A 167 18.88 -12.56 4.19
C GLU A 167 18.70 -13.55 5.35
N ARG A 168 18.50 -13.05 6.57
CA ARG A 168 18.19 -13.89 7.74
C ARG A 168 16.91 -14.70 7.52
N LEU A 169 15.85 -14.07 7.01
CA LEU A 169 14.59 -14.74 6.71
C LEU A 169 14.75 -15.78 5.59
N TYR A 170 15.54 -15.48 4.56
CA TYR A 170 15.87 -16.43 3.49
C TYR A 170 16.59 -17.66 4.05
N ASN A 171 17.66 -17.46 4.81
CA ASN A 171 18.44 -18.56 5.40
C ASN A 171 17.59 -19.42 6.35
N MET A 172 16.76 -18.79 7.18
CA MET A 172 15.81 -19.50 8.05
C MET A 172 14.87 -20.43 7.26
N TRP A 173 14.32 -19.95 6.14
CA TRP A 173 13.43 -20.76 5.30
C TRP A 173 14.18 -21.85 4.54
N TRP A 174 15.38 -21.56 4.03
CA TRP A 174 16.19 -22.51 3.30
C TRP A 174 16.60 -23.70 4.18
N SER A 175 17.09 -23.44 5.39
CA SER A 175 17.43 -24.49 6.36
C SER A 175 16.24 -25.36 6.76
N ARG A 176 15.03 -24.78 6.82
CA ARG A 176 13.81 -25.55 7.12
C ARG A 176 13.45 -26.50 5.98
N ILE A 177 13.55 -26.05 4.74
CA ILE A 177 13.26 -26.87 3.55
C ILE A 177 14.27 -28.01 3.43
N GLU A 178 15.56 -27.73 3.61
CA GLU A 178 16.60 -28.78 3.57
C GLU A 178 16.45 -29.78 4.73
N GLY A 179 16.16 -29.32 5.95
CA GLY A 179 15.92 -30.21 7.09
C GLY A 179 14.67 -31.09 6.93
N GLU A 180 13.62 -30.61 6.26
CA GLU A 180 12.44 -31.41 5.91
C GLU A 180 12.74 -32.43 4.79
N ALA A 181 13.66 -32.11 3.86
CA ALA A 181 14.08 -33.01 2.78
C ALA A 181 14.92 -34.21 3.28
N GLU A 182 15.75 -34.02 4.30
CA GLU A 182 16.54 -35.12 4.90
C GLU A 182 15.69 -36.07 5.78
N GLY A 183 14.66 -35.54 6.45
CA GLY A 183 13.73 -36.33 7.28
C GLY A 183 12.70 -37.16 6.50
N GLY A 184 12.38 -36.77 5.25
CA GLY A 184 11.42 -37.49 4.39
C GLY A 184 11.95 -38.79 3.77
N SER A 185 13.27 -39.02 3.79
CA SER A 185 13.91 -40.21 3.22
C SER A 185 13.88 -41.47 4.09
N GLN A 186 13.38 -41.42 5.32
CA GLN A 186 13.45 -42.54 6.27
C GLN A 186 12.14 -43.31 6.51
N THR A 187 10.99 -42.89 5.95
CA THR A 187 9.68 -43.52 6.23
C THR A 187 9.16 -44.49 5.16
N SER A 188 10.00 -44.96 4.22
CA SER A 188 9.57 -45.87 3.12
C SER A 188 10.44 -47.13 2.96
N ARG A 189 11.04 -47.64 4.04
CA ARG A 189 11.83 -48.89 3.96
C ARG A 189 11.41 -50.05 4.84
N ASP A 190 10.39 -49.91 5.68
CA ASP A 190 9.85 -51.01 6.46
C ASP A 190 8.39 -51.29 6.05
N ALA A 191 8.25 -52.12 5.02
CA ALA A 191 7.04 -52.85 4.65
C ALA A 191 7.43 -54.30 4.35
#